data_AF-Q5LNT4-F1
#
_entry.id   AF-Q5LNT4-F1
#
_cell.length_a   1.000
_cell.length_b   1.000
_cell.length_c   1.000
_cell.angle_alpha   90.00
_cell.angle_beta   90.00
_cell.angle_gamma   90.00
#
_symmetry.space_group_name_H-M   'P 1'
#
loop_
_entity.id
_entity.type
_entity.pdbx_description
1 polymer ?
#
loop_
_entity_poly.entity_id
_entity_poly.type
_entity_poly.pdbx_seq_one_letter_code
_entity_poly.pdbx_strand_id
1 'polypeptide(L)'
;MEAAMVDNNVDFDQRIRRLNKKHEALSRGYTARMRKDGLIELKPRRGGGRMPLRALVLLCGAVLAFKAFLLASLGPDSYDARLSRLAEGTPVEQAGAWVMQADPASLFLAEQIGPILR
;
A
#
# COMPACT_ATOMS: atom_id res chain seq x y z
N MET A 1 51.45 0.90 7.92
CA MET A 1 50.80 0.24 9.08
C MET A 1 49.46 0.88 9.44
N GLU A 2 49.35 2.21 9.40
CA GLU A 2 48.11 2.93 9.73
C GLU A 2 46.92 2.59 8.81
N ALA A 3 47.13 2.57 7.49
CA ALA A 3 46.07 2.20 6.53
C ALA A 3 45.50 0.79 6.77
N ALA A 4 46.37 -0.20 7.04
CA ALA A 4 45.94 -1.57 7.32
C ALA A 4 45.15 -1.71 8.65
N MET A 5 45.41 -0.85 9.64
CA MET A 5 44.68 -0.84 10.91
C MET A 5 43.31 -0.16 10.75
N VAL A 6 43.21 0.88 9.93
CA VAL A 6 41.94 1.54 9.57
C VAL A 6 41.04 0.57 8.80
N ASP A 7 41.59 -0.16 7.83
CA ASP A 7 40.83 -1.15 7.04
C ASP A 7 40.24 -2.28 7.92
N ASN A 8 41.02 -2.77 8.89
CA ASN A 8 40.55 -3.79 9.84
C ASN A 8 39.38 -3.31 10.71
N ASN A 9 39.42 -2.05 11.15
CA ASN A 9 38.34 -1.47 11.96
C ASN A 9 37.05 -1.32 11.13
N VAL A 10 37.17 -0.90 9.87
CA VAL A 10 36.02 -0.78 8.96
C VAL A 10 35.38 -2.15 8.69
N ASP A 11 36.17 -3.21 8.48
CA ASP A 11 35.64 -4.56 8.28
C ASP A 11 34.95 -5.10 9.55
N PHE A 12 35.53 -4.82 10.72
CA PHE A 12 34.92 -5.19 12.00
C PHE A 12 33.56 -4.49 12.21
N ASP A 13 33.48 -3.19 11.97
CA ASP A 13 32.24 -2.42 12.09
C ASP A 13 31.15 -2.94 11.14
N GLN A 14 31.53 -3.30 9.91
CA GLN A 14 30.59 -3.92 8.97
C GLN A 14 30.05 -5.25 9.49
N ARG A 15 30.90 -6.08 10.12
CA ARG A 15 30.48 -7.36 10.72
C ARG A 15 29.54 -7.14 11.89
N ILE A 16 29.81 -6.18 12.77
CA ILE A 16 28.93 -5.81 13.88
C ILE A 16 27.56 -5.35 13.37
N ARG A 17 27.53 -4.49 12.34
CA ARG A 17 26.27 -4.05 11.71
C ARG A 17 25.48 -5.22 11.14
N ARG A 18 26.15 -6.16 10.46
CA ARG A 18 25.50 -7.39 9.92
C ARG A 18 24.94 -8.26 11.05
N LEU A 19 25.68 -8.40 12.15
CA LEU A 19 25.25 -9.18 13.31
C LEU A 19 24.03 -8.56 13.98
N ASN A 20 24.05 -7.26 14.24
CA ASN A 20 22.93 -6.52 14.84
C ASN A 20 21.68 -6.62 13.96
N LYS A 21 21.82 -6.43 12.64
CA LYS A 21 20.70 -6.58 11.70
C LYS A 21 20.12 -8.00 11.70
N LYS A 22 20.98 -9.02 11.79
CA LYS A 22 20.53 -10.43 11.89
C LYS A 22 19.80 -10.68 13.21
N HIS A 23 20.30 -10.16 14.32
CA HIS A 23 19.69 -10.29 15.64
C HIS A 23 18.30 -9.64 15.68
N GLU A 24 18.17 -8.40 15.18
CA GLU A 24 16.90 -7.69 15.07
C GLU A 24 15.91 -8.40 14.14
N ALA A 25 16.40 -9.02 13.07
CA ALA A 25 15.54 -9.82 12.19
C ALA A 25 15.05 -11.12 12.86
N LEU A 26 15.85 -11.71 13.76
CA LEU A 26 15.45 -12.89 14.53
C LEU A 26 14.43 -12.55 15.63
N SER A 27 14.51 -11.37 16.25
CA SER A 27 13.55 -10.94 17.28
C SER A 27 12.12 -10.75 16.74
N ARG A 28 11.97 -10.40 15.46
CA ARG A 28 10.67 -10.33 14.76
C ARG A 28 10.07 -11.68 14.39
N GLY A 29 10.74 -12.78 14.74
CA GLY A 29 10.30 -14.13 14.47
C GLY A 29 11.31 -14.91 13.63
N TYR A 30 11.40 -16.20 13.91
CA TYR A 30 12.39 -17.09 13.31
C TYR A 30 11.77 -18.45 13.01
N THR A 31 12.46 -19.20 12.16
CA THR A 31 12.17 -20.62 11.91
C THR A 31 13.42 -21.41 12.23
N ALA A 32 13.30 -22.41 13.09
CA ALA A 32 14.36 -23.36 13.37
C ALA A 32 14.46 -24.35 12.20
N ARG A 33 15.66 -24.57 11.68
CA ARG A 33 15.95 -25.65 10.75
C ARG A 33 17.12 -26.47 11.26
N MET A 34 16.97 -27.78 11.23
CA MET A 34 18.07 -28.69 11.53
C MET A 34 18.98 -28.76 10.31
N ARG A 35 20.26 -28.49 10.52
CA ARG A 35 21.31 -28.61 9.51
C ARG A 35 21.79 -30.06 9.46
N LYS A 36 22.46 -30.45 8.37
CA LYS A 36 22.94 -31.82 8.12
C LYS A 36 23.93 -32.34 9.18
N ASP A 37 24.57 -31.42 9.91
CA ASP A 37 25.49 -31.68 11.02
C ASP A 37 24.78 -31.90 12.37
N GLY A 38 23.45 -31.87 12.39
CA GLY A 38 22.65 -32.02 13.61
C GLY A 38 22.45 -30.72 14.40
N LEU A 39 23.02 -29.60 13.96
CA LEU A 39 22.86 -28.31 14.64
C LEU A 39 21.56 -27.60 14.22
N ILE A 40 20.92 -26.93 15.19
CA ILE A 40 19.73 -26.13 14.95
C ILE A 40 20.16 -24.72 14.54
N GLU A 41 19.86 -24.33 13.30
CA GLU A 41 20.10 -22.98 12.81
C GLU A 41 18.79 -22.17 12.84
N LEU A 42 18.83 -21.02 13.53
CA LEU A 42 17.73 -20.05 13.53
C LEU A 42 17.85 -19.16 12.30
N LYS A 43 16.86 -19.22 11.40
CA LYS A 43 16.75 -18.30 10.26
C LYS A 43 15.64 -17.28 10.51
N PRO A 44 15.91 -15.97 10.32
CA PRO A 44 14.89 -14.95 10.47
C PRO A 44 13.76 -15.23 9.49
N ARG A 45 12.53 -15.19 9.98
CA ARG A 45 11.36 -15.35 9.14
C ARG A 45 11.26 -14.09 8.28
N ARG A 46 11.65 -14.19 7.01
CA ARG A 46 11.46 -13.09 6.05
C ARG A 46 9.97 -12.79 6.01
N GLY A 47 9.56 -11.68 6.63
CA GLY A 47 8.22 -11.14 6.43
C GLY A 47 8.10 -10.79 4.97
N GLY A 48 7.40 -11.61 4.19
CA GLY A 48 7.02 -11.23 2.83
C GLY A 48 6.34 -9.86 2.93
N GLY A 49 6.76 -8.92 2.08
CA GLY A 49 6.20 -7.57 2.02
C GLY A 49 4.72 -7.64 1.74
N ARG A 50 3.92 -7.86 2.78
CA ARG A 50 2.48 -7.77 2.72
C ARG A 50 2.22 -6.28 2.65
N MET A 51 1.98 -5.79 1.43
CA MET A 51 1.32 -4.51 1.26
C MET A 51 0.16 -4.48 2.26
N PRO A 52 0.14 -3.52 3.21
CA PRO A 52 -0.77 -3.61 4.32
C PRO A 52 -2.18 -3.56 3.76
N LEU A 53 -2.90 -4.67 3.82
CA LEU A 53 -4.26 -4.79 3.28
C LEU A 53 -5.15 -3.63 3.79
N ARG A 54 -4.86 -3.17 5.02
CA ARG A 54 -5.44 -1.99 5.64
C ARG A 54 -5.28 -0.71 4.81
N ALA A 55 -4.09 -0.43 4.28
CA ALA A 55 -3.86 0.76 3.47
C ALA A 55 -4.58 0.68 2.12
N LEU A 56 -4.64 -0.51 1.51
CA LEU A 56 -5.40 -0.73 0.28
C LEU A 56 -6.90 -0.50 0.51
N VAL A 57 -7.45 -1.06 1.60
CA VAL A 57 -8.85 -0.87 1.98
C VAL A 57 -9.17 0.59 2.26
N LEU A 58 -8.29 1.30 2.98
CA LEU A 58 -8.46 2.74 3.23
C LEU A 58 -8.45 3.57 1.95
N LEU A 59 -7.54 3.25 1.01
CA LEU A 59 -7.46 3.94 -0.27
C LEU A 59 -8.73 3.72 -1.10
N CYS A 60 -9.18 2.47 -1.23
CA CYS A 60 -10.42 2.14 -1.94
C CYS A 60 -11.63 2.82 -1.30
N GLY A 61 -11.73 2.81 0.04
CA GLY A 61 -12.80 3.47 0.78
C GLY A 61 -12.82 4.99 0.55
N ALA A 62 -11.66 5.65 0.55
CA ALA A 62 -11.57 7.08 0.28
C ALA A 62 -12.04 7.45 -1.14
N VAL A 63 -11.67 6.66 -2.15
CA VAL A 63 -12.10 6.88 -3.54
C VAL A 63 -13.62 6.70 -3.68
N LEU A 64 -14.20 5.66 -3.07
CA LEU A 64 -15.64 5.43 -3.09
C LEU A 64 -16.41 6.53 -2.36
N ALA A 65 -15.92 6.97 -1.19
CA ALA A 65 -16.53 8.07 -0.45
C ALA A 65 -16.51 9.38 -1.24
N PHE A 66 -15.40 9.68 -1.92
CA PHE A 66 -15.28 10.86 -2.78
C PHE A 66 -16.24 10.80 -3.97
N LYS A 67 -16.36 9.63 -4.64
CA LYS A 67 -17.35 9.43 -5.70
C LYS A 67 -18.78 9.62 -5.22
N ALA A 68 -19.14 8.99 -4.09
CA ALA A 68 -20.49 9.10 -3.52
C ALA A 68 -20.82 10.54 -3.11
N PHE A 69 -19.84 11.28 -2.57
CA PHE A 69 -19.99 12.70 -2.27
C PHE A 69 -20.23 13.54 -3.54
N LEU A 70 -19.49 13.29 -4.61
CA LEU A 70 -19.72 13.96 -5.89
C LEU A 70 -21.11 13.66 -6.44
N LEU A 71 -21.54 12.40 -6.39
CA LEU A 71 -22.86 12.02 -6.88
C LEU A 71 -23.99 12.66 -6.03
N ALA A 72 -23.85 12.66 -4.71
CA ALA A 72 -24.82 13.25 -3.80
C ALA A 72 -24.88 14.79 -3.89
N SER A 73 -23.76 15.47 -4.15
CA SER A 73 -23.71 16.94 -4.25
C SER A 73 -24.13 17.49 -5.62
N LEU A 74 -23.88 16.75 -6.71
CA LEU A 74 -24.25 17.15 -8.07
C LEU A 74 -25.65 16.65 -8.46
N GLY A 75 -26.12 15.55 -7.87
CA GLY A 75 -27.31 14.84 -8.30
C GLY A 75 -27.05 13.97 -9.55
N PRO A 76 -27.85 12.91 -9.78
CA PRO A 76 -27.60 11.91 -10.83
C PRO A 76 -27.52 12.52 -12.23
N ASP A 77 -28.46 13.40 -12.58
CA ASP A 77 -28.60 13.92 -13.95
C ASP A 77 -27.44 14.84 -14.37
N SER A 78 -26.91 15.63 -13.42
CA SER A 78 -25.80 16.54 -13.71
C SER A 78 -24.44 15.84 -13.67
N TYR A 79 -24.37 14.67 -13.02
CA TYR A 79 -23.19 13.82 -13.01
C TYR A 79 -22.96 13.16 -14.37
N ASP A 80 -23.99 12.54 -14.94
CA ASP A 80 -23.91 11.88 -16.25
C ASP A 80 -23.56 12.87 -17.38
N ALA A 81 -24.11 14.09 -17.32
CA ALA A 81 -23.79 15.16 -18.27
C ALA A 81 -22.33 15.66 -18.18
N ARG A 82 -21.69 15.54 -17.02
CA ARG A 82 -20.26 15.87 -16.85
C ARG A 82 -19.37 14.70 -17.24
N LEU A 83 -19.83 13.48 -16.99
CA LEU A 83 -19.11 12.26 -17.39
C LEU A 83 -19.03 12.15 -18.92
N SER A 84 -20.12 12.46 -19.63
CA SER A 84 -20.13 12.49 -21.09
C SER A 84 -19.17 13.53 -21.66
N ARG A 85 -19.15 14.75 -21.11
CA ARG A 85 -18.17 15.78 -21.49
C ARG A 85 -16.73 15.37 -21.21
N LEU A 86 -16.48 14.64 -20.12
CA LEU A 86 -15.14 14.17 -19.77
C LEU A 86 -14.66 13.05 -20.69
N ALA A 87 -15.58 12.22 -21.19
CA ALA A 87 -15.31 11.18 -22.18
C ALA A 87 -14.99 11.73 -23.59
N GLU A 88 -15.45 12.94 -23.91
CA GLU A 88 -15.13 13.63 -25.17
C GLU A 88 -13.84 14.46 -25.10
N GLY A 89 -13.22 14.55 -23.93
CA GLY A 89 -12.04 15.36 -23.66
C GLY A 89 -10.71 14.73 -24.08
N THR A 90 -9.62 15.28 -23.53
CA THR A 90 -8.24 14.82 -23.70
C THR A 90 -8.03 13.40 -23.15
N PRO A 91 -6.94 12.70 -23.52
CA PRO A 91 -6.67 11.34 -23.02
C PRO A 91 -6.62 11.21 -21.48
N VAL A 92 -6.21 12.29 -20.79
CA VAL A 92 -6.19 12.35 -19.32
C VAL A 92 -7.61 12.46 -18.77
N GLU A 93 -8.47 13.25 -19.42
CA GLU A 93 -9.88 13.40 -19.06
C GLU A 93 -10.65 12.11 -19.33
N GLN A 94 -10.41 11.45 -20.46
CA GLN A 94 -10.99 10.14 -20.78
C GLN A 94 -10.64 9.07 -19.76
N ALA A 95 -9.39 9.05 -19.27
CA ALA A 95 -8.98 8.16 -18.19
C ALA A 95 -9.73 8.49 -16.87
N GLY A 96 -9.92 9.77 -16.58
CA GLY A 96 -10.77 10.23 -15.48
C GLY A 96 -12.23 9.77 -15.64
N ALA A 97 -12.80 9.85 -16.83
CA ALA A 97 -14.16 9.41 -17.14
C ALA A 97 -14.34 7.90 -16.96
N TRP A 98 -13.35 7.11 -17.38
CA TRP A 98 -13.35 5.66 -17.19
C TRP A 98 -13.31 5.28 -15.70
N VAL A 99 -12.45 5.94 -14.91
CA VAL A 99 -12.39 5.74 -13.45
C VAL A 99 -13.68 6.21 -12.76
N MET A 100 -14.32 7.27 -13.27
CA MET A 100 -15.53 7.89 -12.72
C MET A 100 -16.83 7.19 -13.11
N GLN A 101 -16.83 6.12 -13.93
CA GLN A 101 -18.07 5.37 -14.18
C GLN A 101 -18.73 4.97 -12.85
N ALA A 102 -20.05 5.15 -12.78
CA ALA A 102 -20.83 4.88 -11.59
C ALA A 102 -20.80 3.37 -11.29
N ASP A 103 -20.04 2.98 -10.27
CA ASP A 103 -20.03 1.60 -9.79
C ASP A 103 -21.22 1.35 -8.86
N PRO A 104 -21.79 0.12 -8.84
CA PRO A 104 -22.95 -0.20 -8.01
C PRO A 104 -22.78 0.11 -6.53
N ALA A 105 -21.54 0.07 -6.02
CA ALA A 105 -21.23 0.41 -4.62
C ALA A 105 -21.33 1.93 -4.37
N SER A 106 -20.86 2.76 -5.30
CA SER A 106 -20.98 4.22 -5.22
C SER A 106 -22.43 4.70 -5.33
N LEU A 107 -23.25 4.05 -6.16
CA LEU A 107 -24.70 4.33 -6.24
C LEU A 107 -25.41 4.03 -4.91
N PHE A 108 -25.14 2.86 -4.32
CA PHE A 108 -25.70 2.47 -3.03
C PHE A 108 -25.29 3.43 -1.89
N LEU A 109 -24.03 3.87 -1.88
CA LEU A 109 -23.55 4.86 -0.89
C LEU A 109 -24.19 6.23 -1.09
N ALA A 110 -24.39 6.66 -2.34
CA ALA A 110 -25.03 7.94 -2.62
C ALA A 110 -26.51 7.98 -2.21
N GLU A 111 -27.25 6.88 -2.36
CA GLU A 111 -28.63 6.76 -1.86
C GLU A 111 -28.72 6.89 -0.33
N GLN A 112 -27.73 6.37 0.40
CA GLN A 112 -27.65 6.47 1.86
C GLN A 112 -27.21 7.86 2.36
N ILE A 113 -26.36 8.55 1.59
CA ILE A 113 -25.79 9.86 1.96
C ILE A 113 -26.72 11.01 1.51
N GLY A 114 -27.47 10.82 0.43
CA GLY A 114 -28.40 11.81 -0.13
C GLY A 114 -29.39 12.43 0.88
N PRO A 115 -29.96 11.70 1.85
CA PRO A 115 -30.85 12.27 2.87
C PRO A 115 -30.17 13.26 3.83
N ILE A 116 -28.84 13.20 3.98
CA ILE A 116 -28.07 14.05 4.91
C ILE A 116 -27.62 15.36 4.24
N LEU A 117 -27.47 15.34 2.90
CA LEU A 117 -27.03 16.50 2.11
C LEU A 117 -28.18 17.33 1.51
N ARG A 118 -29.43 16.92 1.71
CA ARG A 118 -30.62 17.60 1.17
C ARG A 118 -31.15 18.69 2.09
#